data_AF-A0A451ACJ3-F1
#
_entry.id   AF-A0A451ACJ3-F1
#
_cell.length_a   1.000
_cell.length_b   1.000
_cell.length_c   1.000
_cell.angle_alpha   90.00
_cell.angle_beta   90.00
_cell.angle_gamma   90.00
#
_symmetry.space_group_name_H-M   'P 1'
#
loop_
_entity.id
_entity.type
_entity.pdbx_description
1 polymer ?
#
loop_
_entity_poly.entity_id
_entity_poly.type
_entity_poly.pdbx_seq_one_letter_code
_entity_poly.pdbx_strand_id
1 'polypeptide(L)'
;MRIHTISPGKPFLAEFPPRNTEPLLSIKETITMTKFPRDEAGILALAKKMSDDFTANPDIYPAPPASAEALDASLEACAAAKDAVQGIKAALEAAVRLKQAAFARLEENMHDNIRYAENAVHDDDAK
;
A
#
# COMPACT_ATOMS: atom_id res chain seq x y z
N MET A 1 73.77 1.09 42.98
CA MET A 1 73.85 -0.02 43.96
C MET A 1 73.18 -1.23 43.33
N ARG A 2 73.89 -2.37 43.27
CA ARG A 2 73.48 -3.66 42.69
C ARG A 2 72.15 -4.12 43.27
N ILE A 3 71.30 -4.80 42.48
CA ILE A 3 71.25 -6.27 42.42
C ILE A 3 70.30 -6.76 41.31
N HIS A 4 70.80 -7.76 40.58
CA HIS A 4 70.05 -8.67 39.73
C HIS A 4 69.01 -9.45 40.55
N THR A 5 67.83 -9.68 39.98
CA THR A 5 67.13 -10.95 40.13
C THR A 5 66.54 -11.36 38.79
N ILE A 6 67.20 -12.32 38.16
CA ILE A 6 66.68 -13.14 37.07
C ILE A 6 65.68 -14.13 37.71
N SER A 7 64.45 -14.18 37.21
CA SER A 7 63.50 -15.25 37.49
C SER A 7 63.25 -16.03 36.19
N PRO A 8 63.34 -17.38 36.19
CA PRO A 8 63.31 -18.16 34.96
C PRO A 8 61.89 -18.64 34.60
N GLY A 9 61.59 -18.59 33.30
CA GLY A 9 60.77 -19.60 32.64
C GLY A 9 59.29 -19.28 32.47
N LYS A 10 58.90 -18.88 31.25
CA LYS A 10 57.73 -19.45 30.56
C LYS A 10 58.06 -19.63 29.06
N PRO A 11 57.71 -20.78 28.45
CA PRO A 11 58.13 -21.12 27.10
C PRO A 11 57.39 -20.29 26.04
N PHE A 12 58.17 -19.90 25.04
CA PHE A 12 57.81 -19.60 23.65
C PHE A 12 56.35 -19.93 23.29
N LEU A 13 55.49 -18.90 23.33
CA LEU A 13 54.25 -18.89 22.58
C LEU A 13 54.47 -17.91 21.43
N ALA A 14 54.67 -18.45 20.23
CA ALA A 14 54.77 -17.67 19.03
C ALA A 14 53.58 -16.71 18.93
N GLU A 15 53.90 -15.43 18.76
CA GLU A 15 52.96 -14.36 18.53
C GLU A 15 52.32 -14.57 17.14
N PHE A 16 51.11 -15.13 17.13
CA PHE A 16 50.25 -15.10 15.95
C PHE A 16 49.71 -13.67 15.82
N PRO A 17 49.77 -13.06 14.62
CA PRO A 17 49.25 -11.70 14.42
C PRO A 17 47.76 -11.64 14.78
N PRO A 18 47.24 -10.49 15.24
CA PRO A 18 45.82 -10.35 15.53
C PRO A 18 45.03 -10.62 14.23
N ARG A 19 44.27 -11.72 14.21
CA ARG A 19 43.22 -11.91 13.22
C ARG A 19 42.19 -10.82 13.53
N ASN A 20 42.15 -9.80 12.69
CA ASN A 20 41.12 -8.77 12.68
C ASN A 20 39.76 -9.44 12.93
N THR A 21 39.21 -9.27 14.13
CA THR A 21 37.81 -9.58 14.42
C THR A 21 36.97 -8.48 13.80
N GLU A 22 36.88 -8.48 12.48
CA GLU A 22 35.68 -7.98 11.84
C GLU A 22 34.64 -9.09 11.99
N PRO A 23 33.52 -8.88 12.72
CA PRO A 23 32.40 -9.78 12.63
C PRO A 23 31.92 -9.72 11.18
N LEU A 24 32.14 -10.81 10.44
CA LEU A 24 31.60 -11.03 9.12
C LEU A 24 30.15 -10.59 9.12
N LEU A 25 29.90 -9.56 8.33
CA LEU A 25 28.64 -8.91 8.03
C LEU A 25 27.44 -9.71 8.53
N SER A 26 26.75 -9.12 9.49
CA SER A 26 25.29 -9.03 9.54
C SER A 26 24.61 -9.79 8.41
N ILE A 27 24.38 -11.08 8.65
CA ILE A 27 23.51 -11.97 7.87
C ILE A 27 22.03 -11.54 7.98
N LYS A 28 21.80 -10.23 8.18
CA LYS A 28 20.52 -9.57 7.94
C LYS A 28 20.28 -9.34 6.45
N GLU A 29 21.31 -9.51 5.63
CA GLU A 29 21.17 -9.65 4.19
C GLU A 29 20.88 -11.12 3.83
N THR A 30 19.88 -11.68 4.54
CA THR A 30 19.07 -12.75 3.96
C THR A 30 18.58 -12.20 2.66
N ILE A 31 19.00 -12.80 1.55
CA ILE A 31 18.45 -12.60 0.22
C ILE A 31 16.93 -12.65 0.37
N THR A 32 16.29 -11.48 0.46
CA THR A 32 14.85 -11.39 0.45
C THR A 32 14.48 -11.76 -0.97
N MET A 33 13.93 -12.96 -1.16
CA MET A 33 13.06 -13.20 -2.29
C MET A 33 12.17 -11.98 -2.43
N THR A 34 12.34 -11.19 -3.50
CA THR A 34 11.52 -10.01 -3.74
C THR A 34 10.08 -10.46 -3.66
N LYS A 35 9.39 -10.06 -2.59
CA LYS A 35 8.07 -10.59 -2.29
C LYS A 35 7.12 -10.14 -3.39
N PHE A 36 6.25 -11.03 -3.84
CA PHE A 36 5.22 -10.66 -4.81
C PHE A 36 4.41 -9.46 -4.27
N PRO A 37 4.23 -8.40 -5.07
CA PRO A 37 3.52 -7.20 -4.66
C PRO A 37 2.08 -7.52 -4.26
N ARG A 38 1.55 -6.82 -3.27
CA ARG A 38 0.18 -7.03 -2.77
C ARG A 38 -0.73 -5.84 -2.99
N ASP A 39 -0.17 -4.68 -3.30
CA ASP A 39 -0.91 -3.51 -3.72
C ASP A 39 -1.18 -3.57 -5.22
N GLU A 40 -2.31 -2.99 -5.66
CA GLU A 40 -2.70 -3.02 -7.07
C GLU A 40 -1.66 -2.41 -8.00
N ALA A 41 -1.04 -1.30 -7.60
CA ALA A 41 -0.06 -0.60 -8.43
C ALA A 41 1.18 -1.48 -8.67
N GLY A 42 1.67 -2.13 -7.62
CA GLY A 42 2.78 -3.08 -7.70
C GLY A 42 2.46 -4.30 -8.57
N ILE A 43 1.25 -4.84 -8.47
CA ILE A 43 0.82 -5.98 -9.31
C ILE A 43 0.76 -5.56 -10.79
N LEU A 44 0.15 -4.42 -11.11
CA LEU A 44 0.07 -3.92 -12.48
C LEU A 44 1.44 -3.56 -13.06
N ALA A 45 2.31 -2.93 -12.26
CA ALA A 45 3.67 -2.60 -12.67
C ALA A 45 4.50 -3.86 -12.96
N LEU A 46 4.37 -4.89 -12.11
CA LEU A 46 5.04 -6.17 -12.33
C LEU A 46 4.53 -6.87 -13.60
N ALA A 47 3.21 -6.91 -13.82
CA ALA A 47 2.62 -7.51 -15.01
C ALA A 47 3.07 -6.78 -16.30
N LYS A 48 3.11 -5.44 -16.28
CA LYS A 48 3.61 -4.65 -17.42
C LYS A 48 5.07 -4.95 -17.72
N LYS A 49 5.90 -5.00 -16.68
CA LYS A 49 7.32 -5.36 -16.81
C LYS A 49 7.48 -6.76 -17.39
N MET A 50 6.72 -7.74 -16.91
CA MET A 50 6.76 -9.10 -17.45
C MET A 50 6.37 -9.15 -18.93
N SER A 51 5.31 -8.44 -19.33
CA SER A 51 4.90 -8.34 -20.73
C SER A 51 6.03 -7.75 -21.60
N ASP A 52 6.60 -6.61 -21.18
CA ASP A 52 7.71 -5.95 -21.88
C ASP A 52 8.94 -6.85 -22.01
N ASP A 53 9.32 -7.52 -20.92
CA ASP A 53 10.47 -8.41 -20.88
C ASP A 53 10.26 -9.64 -21.78
N PHE A 54 9.04 -10.20 -21.84
CA PHE A 54 8.70 -11.34 -22.70
C PHE A 54 8.73 -10.97 -24.17
N THR A 55 8.20 -9.80 -24.54
CA THR A 55 8.24 -9.29 -25.92
C THR A 55 9.68 -8.96 -26.36
N ALA A 56 10.51 -8.41 -25.46
CA ALA A 56 11.87 -8.02 -25.78
C ALA A 56 12.84 -9.21 -25.88
N ASN A 57 12.55 -10.34 -25.22
CA ASN A 57 13.48 -11.48 -25.10
C ASN A 57 12.83 -12.83 -25.48
N PRO A 58 12.36 -12.98 -26.74
CA PRO A 58 11.66 -14.19 -27.17
C PRO A 58 12.54 -15.45 -27.12
N ASP A 59 13.85 -15.32 -27.30
CA ASP A 59 14.79 -16.46 -27.22
C ASP A 59 14.96 -16.99 -25.78
N ILE A 60 14.78 -16.12 -24.78
CA ILE A 60 14.86 -16.49 -23.35
C ILE A 60 13.53 -17.08 -22.88
N TYR A 61 12.43 -16.57 -23.41
CA TYR A 61 11.07 -16.99 -23.09
C TYR A 61 10.36 -17.52 -24.34
N PRO A 62 10.76 -18.69 -24.88
CA PRO A 62 10.20 -19.18 -26.15
C PRO A 62 8.75 -19.66 -26.03
N ALA A 63 8.30 -20.01 -24.83
CA ALA A 63 6.93 -20.48 -24.56
C ALA A 63 6.53 -20.17 -23.10
N PRO A 64 6.33 -18.89 -22.74
CA PRO A 64 5.89 -18.54 -21.40
C PRO A 64 4.46 -19.08 -21.17
N PRO A 65 4.12 -19.60 -19.97
CA PRO A 65 2.78 -20.12 -19.68
C PRO A 65 1.65 -19.11 -19.86
N ALA A 66 1.93 -17.83 -19.66
CA ALA A 66 1.10 -16.71 -20.07
C ALA A 66 1.90 -15.86 -21.04
N SER A 67 1.34 -15.60 -22.24
CA SER A 67 2.00 -14.77 -23.24
C SER A 67 1.96 -13.29 -22.86
N ALA A 68 2.79 -12.47 -23.51
CA ALA A 68 2.77 -11.03 -23.34
C ALA A 68 1.38 -10.45 -23.68
N GLU A 69 0.75 -10.93 -24.75
CA GLU A 69 -0.59 -10.49 -25.15
C GLU A 69 -1.66 -10.83 -24.10
N ALA A 70 -1.53 -11.98 -23.43
CA ALA A 70 -2.45 -12.35 -22.36
C ALA A 70 -2.26 -11.46 -21.11
N LEU A 71 -1.02 -11.07 -20.80
CA LEU A 71 -0.73 -10.12 -19.73
C LEU A 71 -1.27 -8.72 -20.05
N ASP A 72 -1.09 -8.24 -21.29
CA ASP A 72 -1.60 -6.94 -21.74
C ASP A 72 -3.14 -6.90 -21.72
N ALA A 73 -3.80 -7.96 -22.18
CA ALA A 73 -5.26 -8.06 -22.09
C ALA A 73 -5.75 -8.03 -20.64
N SER A 74 -5.00 -8.65 -19.71
CA SER A 74 -5.32 -8.62 -18.29
C SER A 74 -5.11 -7.23 -17.68
N LEU A 75 -4.06 -6.50 -18.10
CA LEU A 75 -3.80 -5.13 -17.68
C LEU A 75 -4.93 -4.18 -18.10
N GLU A 76 -5.38 -4.27 -19.35
CA GLU A 76 -6.51 -3.48 -19.86
C GLU A 76 -7.81 -3.80 -19.11
N ALA A 77 -8.07 -5.08 -18.83
CA ALA A 77 -9.24 -5.48 -18.04
C ALA A 77 -9.19 -4.91 -16.61
N CYS A 78 -8.02 -4.90 -15.98
CA CYS A 78 -7.83 -4.28 -14.67
C CYS A 78 -8.05 -2.76 -14.72
N ALA A 79 -7.55 -2.07 -15.75
CA ALA A 79 -7.76 -0.64 -15.93
C ALA A 79 -9.26 -0.31 -16.08
N ALA A 80 -9.96 -1.03 -16.95
CA ALA A 80 -11.41 -0.88 -17.16
C ALA A 80 -12.21 -1.14 -15.87
N ALA A 81 -11.84 -2.15 -15.08
CA ALA A 81 -12.48 -2.44 -13.81
C ALA A 81 -12.28 -1.30 -12.79
N LYS A 82 -11.08 -0.70 -12.74
CA LYS A 82 -10.79 0.43 -11.85
C LYS A 82 -11.61 1.65 -12.24
N ASP A 83 -11.69 1.97 -13.53
CA ASP A 83 -12.50 3.07 -14.03
C ASP A 83 -13.99 2.87 -13.75
N ALA A 84 -14.50 1.64 -13.91
CA ALA A 84 -15.87 1.30 -13.56
C ALA A 84 -16.17 1.53 -12.06
N VAL A 85 -15.25 1.13 -11.17
CA VAL A 85 -15.38 1.38 -9.73
C VAL A 85 -15.44 2.88 -9.44
N GLN A 86 -14.60 3.69 -10.09
CA GLN A 86 -14.63 5.14 -9.91
C GLN A 86 -15.93 5.76 -10.42
N GLY A 87 -16.44 5.31 -11.57
CA GLY A 87 -17.74 5.73 -12.09
C GLY A 87 -18.88 5.44 -11.12
N ILE A 88 -18.91 4.24 -10.53
CA ILE A 88 -19.93 3.85 -9.55
C ILE A 88 -19.80 4.70 -8.26
N LYS A 89 -18.58 4.96 -7.78
CA LYS A 89 -18.37 5.81 -6.60
C LYS A 89 -18.91 7.23 -6.82
N ALA A 90 -18.63 7.83 -7.98
CA ALA A 90 -19.14 9.14 -8.34
C ALA A 90 -20.68 9.15 -8.41
N ALA A 91 -21.28 8.13 -9.03
CA ALA A 91 -22.74 7.99 -9.10
C ALA A 91 -23.38 7.82 -7.71
N LEU A 92 -22.76 7.02 -6.84
CA LEU A 92 -23.21 6.84 -5.46
C LEU A 92 -23.14 8.16 -4.69
N GLU A 93 -22.04 8.91 -4.80
CA GLU A 93 -21.90 10.21 -4.15
C GLU A 93 -22.99 11.19 -4.60
N ALA A 94 -23.26 11.27 -5.90
CA ALA A 94 -24.33 12.10 -6.44
C ALA A 94 -25.71 11.67 -5.90
N ALA A 95 -26.00 10.36 -5.86
CA ALA A 95 -27.26 9.83 -5.33
C ALA A 95 -27.42 10.13 -3.83
N VAL A 96 -26.34 10.03 -3.05
CA VAL A 96 -26.35 10.38 -1.61
C VAL A 96 -26.64 11.86 -1.41
N ARG A 97 -26.03 12.75 -2.21
CA ARG A 97 -26.29 14.20 -2.15
C ARG A 97 -27.75 14.53 -2.48
N LEU A 98 -28.32 13.90 -3.51
CA LEU A 98 -29.72 14.08 -3.88
C LEU A 98 -30.66 13.63 -2.76
N LYS A 99 -30.39 12.48 -2.15
CA LYS A 99 -31.13 11.99 -0.99
C LYS A 99 -31.07 13.01 0.15
N GLN A 100 -29.88 13.49 0.52
CA GLN A 100 -29.72 14.47 1.59
C GLN A 100 -30.51 15.77 1.33
N ALA A 101 -30.49 16.27 0.09
CA ALA A 101 -31.28 17.44 -0.28
C ALA A 101 -32.80 17.21 -0.15
N ALA A 102 -33.29 16.00 -0.49
CA ALA A 102 -34.70 15.65 -0.32
C ALA A 102 -35.12 15.63 1.16
N PHE A 103 -34.27 15.08 2.04
CA PHE A 103 -34.53 15.08 3.49
C PHE A 103 -34.48 16.48 4.09
N ALA A 104 -33.51 17.31 3.71
CA ALA A 104 -33.45 18.70 4.17
C ALA A 104 -34.71 19.49 3.81
N ARG A 105 -35.23 19.29 2.59
CA ARG A 105 -36.49 19.92 2.16
C ARG A 105 -37.71 19.38 2.92
N LEU A 106 -37.72 18.10 3.25
CA LEU A 106 -38.79 17.53 4.07
C LEU A 106 -38.77 18.14 5.48
N GLU A 107 -37.60 18.24 6.10
CA GLU A 107 -37.42 18.86 7.42
C GLU A 107 -37.87 20.33 7.41
N GLU A 108 -37.48 21.10 6.40
CA GLU A 108 -37.92 22.49 6.24
C GLU A 108 -39.45 22.61 6.18
N ASN A 109 -40.10 21.78 5.34
CA ASN A 109 -41.56 21.75 5.26
C ASN A 109 -42.20 21.40 6.61
N MET A 110 -41.65 20.42 7.34
CA MET A 110 -42.15 20.04 8.66
C MET A 110 -42.03 21.18 9.66
N HIS A 111 -40.90 21.89 9.68
CA HIS A 111 -40.70 23.06 10.52
C HIS A 111 -41.71 24.17 10.21
N ASP A 112 -41.99 24.43 8.94
CA ASP A 112 -42.97 25.45 8.54
C ASP A 112 -44.39 25.10 8.98
N ASN A 113 -44.79 23.83 8.87
CA ASN A 113 -46.09 23.37 9.35
C ASN A 113 -46.22 23.50 10.88
N ILE A 114 -45.16 23.17 11.63
CA ILE A 114 -45.14 23.33 13.09
C ILE A 114 -45.29 24.82 13.45
N ARG A 115 -44.51 25.70 12.83
CA ARG A 115 -44.57 27.15 13.08
C ARG A 115 -45.95 27.73 12.76
N TYR A 116 -46.57 27.27 11.66
CA TYR A 116 -47.94 27.66 11.32
C TYR A 116 -48.92 27.26 12.41
N ALA A 117 -48.85 26.01 12.89
CA ALA A 117 -49.72 25.52 13.95
C ALA A 117 -49.54 26.31 15.26
N GLU A 118 -48.30 26.62 15.64
CA GLU A 118 -47.97 27.43 16.82
C GLU A 118 -48.58 28.84 16.73
N ASN A 119 -48.40 29.52 15.59
CA ASN A 119 -48.95 30.86 15.38
C ASN A 119 -50.48 30.86 15.36
N ALA A 120 -51.10 29.88 14.70
CA ALA A 120 -52.56 29.78 14.62
C ALA A 120 -53.22 29.55 15.99
N VAL A 121 -52.57 28.76 16.87
CA VAL A 121 -53.05 28.56 18.25
C VAL A 121 -52.88 29.83 19.08
N HIS A 122 -51.75 30.53 18.94
CA HIS A 122 -51.51 31.78 19.68
C HIS A 122 -52.53 32.89 19.33
N ASP A 123 -52.95 32.98 18.07
CA ASP A 123 -53.99 33.92 17.62
C ASP A 123 -55.40 33.54 18.14
N ASP A 124 -55.67 32.27 18.44
CA ASP A 124 -56.95 31.79 18.97
C ASP A 124 -57.09 32.07 20.49
N ASP A 125 -55.99 32.01 21.23
CA ASP A 125 -55.95 32.32 22.68
C ASP A 125 -56.13 33.82 23.00
N ALA A 126 -55.99 34.71 22.01
CA ALA A 126 -56.10 36.16 22.16
C ALA A 126 -57.53 36.71 21.94
N LYS A 127 -58.55 35.84 21.80
CA LYS A 127 -59.92 36.19 21.44
C LYS A 127 -60.94 35.99 22.56
#